data_AF-A0A959VET7-F1
#
_entry.id   AF-A0A959VET7-F1
#
_cell.length_a   1.000
_cell.length_b   1.000
_cell.length_c   1.000
_cell.angle_alpha   90.00
_cell.angle_beta   90.00
_cell.angle_gamma   90.00
#
_symmetry.space_group_name_H-M   'P 1'
#
loop_
_entity.id
_entity.type
_entity.pdbx_description
1 polymer ?
#
loop_
_entity_poly.entity_id
_entity_poly.type
_entity_poly.pdbx_seq_one_letter_code
_entity_poly.pdbx_strand_id
1 'polypeptide(L)'
;YLLGGYFWKPGYDHSQDAMLIKTDSLGNEEWTNYYGNPDVDDDMALLALADDGNYLVATLYGEWIIAPEARTGRIYLIKVDTNGDIIWAKKISPKMYALYIKNLRQTTDGNLIASGFYIDSADNYIYKGFMYKFSQDGDSIWMRDYHHFNNQYDWNLFYDAYPTSDNGYITIGKARPEMGGNNNMWIVKVDSMGCDTPGCATGTQVYEFPKTSIKQIRVWPNPASDLVHFQIPESTRFSKGTIVITNIHGRQVASIPINSDQVTWDASKVPNGIYFYRLATGNQLITGKILIK
;
A
#
# COMPACT_ATOMS: atom_id res chain seq x y z
N TYR A 1 15.34 -3.83 -21.62
CA TYR A 1 14.62 -4.62 -20.59
C TYR A 1 14.69 -3.88 -19.26
N LEU A 2 13.84 -4.25 -18.29
CA LEU A 2 13.88 -3.69 -16.93
C LEU A 2 14.05 -4.85 -15.94
N LEU A 3 15.00 -4.71 -15.03
CA LEU A 3 15.38 -5.70 -14.02
C LEU A 3 15.16 -5.09 -12.65
N GLY A 4 14.61 -5.87 -11.72
CA GLY A 4 14.42 -5.48 -10.32
C GLY A 4 15.23 -6.40 -9.41
N GLY A 5 15.81 -5.84 -8.35
CA GLY A 5 16.59 -6.59 -7.37
C GLY A 5 17.01 -5.70 -6.21
N TYR A 6 18.13 -6.05 -5.58
CA TYR A 6 18.87 -5.19 -4.65
C TYR A 6 20.36 -5.36 -4.90
N PHE A 7 21.15 -4.41 -4.44
CA PHE A 7 22.61 -4.49 -4.47
C PHE A 7 23.13 -4.77 -3.07
N TRP A 8 23.98 -5.79 -2.88
CA TRP A 8 24.60 -6.03 -1.57
C TRP A 8 26.10 -5.82 -1.65
N LYS A 9 26.60 -4.84 -0.88
CA LYS A 9 28.02 -4.62 -0.70
C LYS A 9 28.28 -4.05 0.69
N PRO A 10 28.94 -4.80 1.60
CA PRO A 10 29.25 -4.31 2.93
C PRO A 10 29.98 -2.96 2.90
N GLY A 11 29.48 -1.98 3.64
CA GLY A 11 30.09 -0.66 3.78
C GLY A 11 29.87 0.31 2.61
N TYR A 12 28.93 0.03 1.71
CA TYR A 12 28.47 0.98 0.67
C TYR A 12 27.13 1.62 1.06
N ASP A 13 26.95 2.89 0.68
CA ASP A 13 25.64 3.53 0.65
C ASP A 13 24.69 2.71 -0.24
N HIS A 14 23.43 2.54 0.19
CA HIS A 14 22.38 1.77 -0.50
C HIS A 14 22.59 0.25 -0.60
N SER A 15 23.42 -0.33 0.28
CA SER A 15 23.51 -1.79 0.40
C SER A 15 22.17 -2.35 0.89
N GLN A 16 21.55 -3.19 0.07
CA GLN A 16 20.23 -3.83 0.23
C GLN A 16 19.02 -2.96 -0.14
N ASP A 17 19.24 -1.79 -0.74
CA ASP A 17 18.13 -0.98 -1.24
C ASP A 17 17.50 -1.59 -2.50
N ALA A 18 16.22 -1.32 -2.69
CA ALA A 18 15.49 -1.77 -3.86
C ALA A 18 16.07 -1.10 -5.11
N MET A 19 16.55 -1.90 -6.05
CA MET A 19 17.28 -1.44 -7.22
C MET A 19 16.55 -1.81 -8.51
N LEU A 20 16.46 -0.86 -9.43
CA LEU A 20 16.07 -1.13 -10.82
C LEU A 20 17.22 -0.84 -11.77
N ILE A 21 17.41 -1.73 -12.74
CA ILE A 21 18.35 -1.56 -13.85
C ILE A 21 17.58 -1.66 -15.15
N LYS A 22 17.69 -0.61 -15.99
CA LYS A 22 17.21 -0.65 -17.36
C LYS A 22 18.36 -0.95 -18.30
N THR A 23 18.11 -1.82 -19.26
CA THR A 23 19.06 -2.21 -20.30
C THR A 23 18.49 -2.05 -21.69
N ASP A 24 19.35 -1.94 -22.69
CA ASP A 24 18.96 -2.08 -24.10
C ASP A 24 18.67 -3.55 -24.45
N SER A 25 18.39 -3.84 -25.73
CA SER A 25 18.15 -5.21 -26.20
C SER A 25 19.39 -6.12 -26.19
N LEU A 26 20.59 -5.54 -26.12
CA LEU A 26 21.87 -6.24 -26.10
C LEU A 26 22.38 -6.47 -24.66
N GLY A 27 21.71 -5.89 -23.66
CA GLY A 27 22.07 -6.00 -22.26
C GLY A 27 22.99 -4.87 -21.76
N ASN A 28 23.22 -3.82 -22.55
CA ASN A 28 23.95 -2.64 -22.08
C ASN A 28 23.07 -1.84 -21.12
N GLU A 29 23.64 -1.37 -20.01
CA GLU A 29 22.93 -0.53 -19.04
C GLU A 29 22.57 0.84 -19.65
N GLU A 30 21.30 1.21 -19.53
CA GLU A 30 20.80 2.55 -19.86
C GLU A 30 20.76 3.43 -18.60
N TRP A 31 20.25 2.89 -17.50
CA TRP A 31 20.26 3.55 -16.20
C TRP A 31 20.08 2.55 -15.04
N THR A 32 20.51 2.98 -13.85
CA THR A 32 20.29 2.30 -12.57
C THR A 32 19.75 3.29 -11.55
N ASN A 33 18.68 2.92 -10.83
CA ASN A 33 18.09 3.72 -9.77
C ASN A 33 17.83 2.88 -8.52
N TYR A 34 17.94 3.53 -7.36
CA TYR A 34 17.69 2.95 -6.03
C TYR A 34 16.46 3.61 -5.42
N TYR A 35 15.65 2.82 -4.73
CA TYR A 35 14.38 3.24 -4.17
C TYR A 35 14.19 2.68 -2.77
N GLY A 36 13.47 3.42 -1.93
CA GLY A 36 13.07 2.98 -0.60
C GLY A 36 13.49 3.97 0.47
N ASN A 37 13.93 3.48 1.63
CA ASN A 37 14.37 4.32 2.73
C ASN A 37 15.89 4.55 2.69
N PRO A 38 16.37 5.80 2.52
CA PRO A 38 17.81 6.07 2.47
C PRO A 38 18.55 5.77 3.78
N ASP A 39 17.83 5.67 4.91
CA ASP A 39 18.43 5.47 6.23
C ASP A 39 18.42 4.01 6.69
N VAL A 40 17.64 3.16 6.02
CA VAL A 40 17.39 1.78 6.46
C VAL A 40 17.22 0.88 5.25
N ASP A 41 18.08 -0.12 5.16
CA ASP A 41 18.03 -1.15 4.12
C ASP A 41 16.62 -1.73 3.91
N ASP A 42 16.29 -1.94 2.63
CA ASP A 42 15.02 -2.46 2.16
C ASP A 42 15.13 -3.94 1.71
N ASP A 43 14.19 -4.42 0.89
CA ASP A 43 14.22 -5.75 0.26
C ASP A 43 14.25 -5.60 -1.27
N MET A 44 14.31 -6.72 -2.00
CA MET A 44 14.36 -6.71 -3.46
C MET A 44 13.21 -5.91 -4.11
N ALA A 45 13.52 -5.19 -5.19
CA ALA A 45 12.53 -4.58 -6.04
C ALA A 45 11.79 -5.64 -6.89
N LEU A 46 10.49 -5.78 -6.66
CA LEU A 46 9.60 -6.60 -7.48
C LEU A 46 8.86 -5.73 -8.49
N LEU A 47 8.82 -6.17 -9.75
CA LEU A 47 8.33 -5.37 -10.87
C LEU A 47 6.96 -5.83 -11.38
N ALA A 48 6.12 -4.85 -11.71
CA ALA A 48 4.92 -5.02 -12.51
C ALA A 48 4.78 -3.87 -13.53
N LEU A 49 4.01 -4.09 -14.59
CA LEU A 49 3.64 -3.03 -15.53
C LEU A 49 2.42 -2.28 -15.01
N ALA A 50 2.48 -0.96 -15.11
CA ALA A 50 1.31 -0.10 -14.92
C ALA A 50 0.49 -0.02 -16.22
N ASP A 51 -0.82 0.21 -16.08
CA ASP A 51 -1.73 0.29 -17.23
C ASP A 51 -1.43 1.45 -18.19
N ASP A 52 -0.71 2.48 -17.73
CA ASP A 52 -0.29 3.64 -18.53
C ASP A 52 1.11 3.48 -19.14
N GLY A 53 1.69 2.27 -19.11
CA GLY A 53 3.01 1.97 -19.67
C GLY A 53 4.19 2.35 -18.77
N ASN A 54 3.91 2.89 -17.57
CA ASN A 54 4.90 3.11 -16.52
C ASN A 54 5.19 1.79 -15.76
N TYR A 55 6.09 1.84 -14.78
CA TYR A 55 6.44 0.68 -13.98
C TYR A 55 5.93 0.83 -12.55
N LEU A 56 5.54 -0.31 -11.95
CA LEU A 56 5.25 -0.44 -10.54
C LEU A 56 6.32 -1.30 -9.88
N VAL A 57 6.79 -0.82 -8.73
CA VAL A 57 7.82 -1.45 -7.92
C VAL A 57 7.24 -1.71 -6.54
N ALA A 58 7.22 -2.97 -6.13
CA ALA A 58 6.96 -3.33 -4.74
C ALA A 58 8.26 -3.71 -4.05
N THR A 59 8.49 -3.16 -2.86
CA THR A 59 9.61 -3.52 -1.98
C THR A 59 9.19 -3.36 -0.52
N LEU A 60 10.06 -3.71 0.42
CA LEU A 60 9.97 -3.27 1.82
C LEU A 60 10.34 -1.79 1.90
N TYR A 61 9.64 -1.01 2.74
CA TYR A 61 10.18 0.23 3.30
C TYR A 61 10.66 -0.07 4.71
N GLY A 62 11.97 -0.21 4.88
CA GLY A 62 12.63 -0.41 6.16
C GLY A 62 12.38 0.80 7.06
N GLU A 63 11.99 0.58 8.32
CA GLU A 63 11.83 1.69 9.28
C GLU A 63 12.71 1.55 10.51
N TRP A 64 13.09 0.31 10.85
CA TRP A 64 13.95 0.07 12.00
C TRP A 64 14.70 -1.26 11.83
N ILE A 65 15.97 -1.24 12.22
CA ILE A 65 16.85 -2.41 12.22
C ILE A 65 16.59 -3.23 13.49
N ILE A 66 16.15 -4.48 13.33
CA ILE A 66 15.94 -5.40 14.45
C ILE A 66 16.95 -6.55 14.49
N ALA A 67 17.52 -6.92 13.35
CA ALA A 67 18.61 -7.88 13.22
C ALA A 67 19.41 -7.59 11.93
N PRO A 68 20.59 -8.21 11.72
CA PRO A 68 21.40 -7.96 10.52
C PRO A 68 20.61 -8.06 9.20
N GLU A 69 19.71 -9.03 9.08
CA GLU A 69 18.90 -9.30 7.87
C GLU A 69 17.39 -9.14 8.13
N ALA A 70 17.01 -8.42 9.18
CA ALA A 70 15.61 -8.19 9.51
C ALA A 70 15.35 -6.73 9.88
N ARG A 71 14.25 -6.24 9.34
CA ARG A 71 13.80 -4.86 9.45
C ARG A 71 12.31 -4.85 9.76
N THR A 72 11.90 -3.96 10.66
CA THR A 72 10.47 -3.60 10.72
C THR A 72 10.15 -2.74 9.50
N GLY A 73 8.95 -2.88 8.95
CA GLY A 73 8.61 -2.10 7.76
C GLY A 73 7.22 -2.34 7.22
N ARG A 74 6.97 -1.76 6.05
CA ARG A 74 5.71 -1.86 5.32
C ARG A 74 6.00 -2.20 3.86
N ILE A 75 5.02 -2.76 3.16
CA ILE A 75 5.06 -2.83 1.70
C ILE A 75 5.09 -1.40 1.16
N TYR A 76 6.08 -1.11 0.33
CA TYR A 76 6.24 0.15 -0.39
C TYR A 76 5.95 -0.11 -1.85
N LEU A 77 4.92 0.57 -2.36
CA LEU A 77 4.58 0.56 -3.77
C LEU A 77 4.98 1.89 -4.39
N ILE A 78 5.76 1.82 -5.45
CA ILE A 78 6.34 2.97 -6.13
C ILE A 78 5.93 2.89 -7.59
N LYS A 79 5.38 3.98 -8.11
CA LYS A 79 5.18 4.13 -9.55
C LYS A 79 6.28 5.01 -10.10
N VAL A 80 6.99 4.49 -11.10
CA VAL A 80 8.10 5.18 -11.75
C VAL A 80 7.84 5.27 -13.24
N ASP A 81 8.30 6.35 -13.86
CA ASP A 81 8.16 6.54 -15.30
C ASP A 81 9.18 5.69 -16.08
N THR A 82 9.18 5.83 -17.41
CA THR A 82 10.07 5.05 -18.30
C THR A 82 11.56 5.37 -18.15
N ASN A 83 11.89 6.50 -17.52
CA ASN A 83 13.25 6.95 -17.20
C ASN A 83 13.66 6.58 -15.77
N GLY A 84 12.73 6.04 -14.97
CA GLY A 84 12.95 5.65 -13.59
C GLY A 84 12.65 6.75 -12.57
N ASP A 85 12.08 7.89 -13.00
CA ASP A 85 11.70 8.96 -12.09
C ASP A 85 10.42 8.60 -11.32
N ILE A 86 10.39 8.90 -10.02
CA ILE A 86 9.24 8.58 -9.15
C ILE A 86 8.07 9.49 -9.52
N ILE A 87 6.95 8.89 -9.93
CA ILE A 87 5.66 9.57 -10.12
C ILE A 87 4.93 9.67 -8.78
N TRP A 88 4.86 8.56 -8.04
CA TRP A 88 4.35 8.52 -6.67
C TRP A 88 4.90 7.31 -5.92
N ALA A 89 4.84 7.37 -4.59
CA ALA A 89 5.18 6.24 -3.73
C ALA A 89 4.27 6.18 -2.50
N LYS A 90 3.89 4.96 -2.08
CA LYS A 90 2.92 4.71 -1.01
C LYS A 90 3.35 3.56 -0.12
N LYS A 91 3.22 3.73 1.18
CA LYS A 91 3.26 2.63 2.15
C LYS A 91 1.88 2.00 2.21
N ILE A 92 1.75 0.77 1.72
CA ILE A 92 0.45 0.11 1.47
C ILE A 92 0.20 -1.10 2.37
N SER A 93 0.95 -1.29 3.46
CA SER A 93 0.64 -2.34 4.44
C SER A 93 0.73 -1.81 5.87
N PRO A 94 0.16 -2.52 6.86
CA PRO A 94 0.47 -2.27 8.26
C PRO A 94 1.97 -2.45 8.49
N LYS A 95 2.47 -1.85 9.56
CA LYS A 95 3.85 -2.07 10.00
C LYS A 95 3.96 -3.50 10.53
N MET A 96 4.87 -4.27 9.96
CA MET A 96 5.20 -5.61 10.42
C MET A 96 6.53 -5.60 11.19
N TYR A 97 6.70 -6.56 12.10
CA TYR A 97 7.96 -6.76 12.79
C TYR A 97 9.05 -7.22 11.83
N ALA A 98 8.73 -8.16 10.94
CA ALA A 98 9.54 -8.53 9.79
C ALA A 98 8.63 -8.81 8.59
N LEU A 99 9.02 -8.41 7.39
CA LEU A 99 8.21 -8.55 6.18
C LEU A 99 9.11 -8.90 5.00
N TYR A 100 8.68 -9.89 4.22
CA TYR A 100 9.39 -10.35 3.04
C TYR A 100 8.38 -10.54 1.90
N ILE A 101 8.52 -9.73 0.84
CA ILE A 101 7.69 -9.84 -0.36
C ILE A 101 8.43 -10.74 -1.34
N LYS A 102 7.75 -11.77 -1.86
CA LYS A 102 8.38 -12.79 -2.73
C LYS A 102 7.86 -12.77 -4.15
N ASN A 103 6.65 -12.24 -4.36
CA ASN A 103 6.07 -12.11 -5.68
C ASN A 103 5.18 -10.88 -5.81
N LEU A 104 5.11 -10.34 -7.03
CA LEU A 104 4.18 -9.33 -7.47
C LEU A 104 3.70 -9.69 -8.89
N ARG A 105 2.39 -9.73 -9.12
CA ARG A 105 1.80 -10.03 -10.42
C ARG A 105 0.57 -9.19 -10.72
N GLN A 106 0.37 -8.87 -11.99
CA GLN A 106 -0.91 -8.37 -12.47
C GLN A 106 -1.93 -9.50 -12.53
N THR A 107 -3.17 -9.17 -12.19
CA THR A 107 -4.31 -10.07 -12.17
C THR A 107 -5.21 -9.81 -13.37
N THR A 108 -6.10 -10.74 -13.69
CA THR A 108 -6.96 -10.67 -14.88
C THR A 108 -7.95 -9.49 -14.88
N ASP A 109 -8.24 -8.94 -13.70
CA ASP A 109 -9.10 -7.75 -13.55
C ASP A 109 -8.31 -6.43 -13.53
N GLY A 110 -7.02 -6.46 -13.89
CA GLY A 110 -6.15 -5.29 -13.97
C GLY A 110 -5.48 -4.90 -12.64
N ASN A 111 -5.91 -5.45 -11.50
CA ASN A 111 -5.28 -5.20 -10.20
C ASN A 111 -3.96 -5.94 -10.04
N LEU A 112 -3.28 -5.74 -8.92
CA LEU A 112 -2.06 -6.45 -8.53
C LEU A 112 -2.31 -7.41 -7.37
N ILE A 113 -1.56 -8.51 -7.37
CA ILE A 113 -1.44 -9.45 -6.26
C ILE A 113 0.03 -9.53 -5.85
N ALA A 114 0.30 -9.29 -4.57
CA ALA A 114 1.58 -9.59 -3.94
C ALA A 114 1.45 -10.79 -3.01
N SER A 115 2.52 -11.55 -2.85
CA SER A 115 2.59 -12.62 -1.85
C SER A 115 3.95 -12.68 -1.19
N GLY A 116 3.98 -13.25 0.00
CA GLY A 116 5.21 -13.43 0.76
C GLY A 116 4.91 -13.94 2.16
N PHE A 117 5.73 -13.52 3.12
CA PHE A 117 5.48 -13.83 4.52
C PHE A 117 5.92 -12.69 5.43
N TYR A 118 5.34 -12.64 6.63
CA TYR A 118 5.67 -11.63 7.62
C TYR A 118 5.56 -12.20 9.04
N ILE A 119 6.07 -11.43 10.00
CA ILE A 119 5.93 -11.64 11.45
C ILE A 119 5.29 -10.38 12.04
N ASP A 120 4.21 -10.55 12.81
CA ASP A 120 3.46 -9.43 13.40
C ASP A 120 4.21 -8.78 14.59
N SER A 121 4.75 -9.61 15.49
CA SER A 121 5.38 -9.14 16.73
C SER A 121 6.58 -9.98 17.15
N ALA A 122 7.46 -9.37 17.94
CA ALA A 122 8.59 -10.07 18.55
C ALA A 122 8.14 -11.11 19.60
N ASP A 123 7.02 -10.85 20.27
CA ASP A 123 6.51 -11.72 21.35
C ASP A 123 5.93 -13.04 20.81
N ASN A 124 5.33 -13.00 19.62
CA ASN A 124 4.73 -14.15 18.98
C ASN A 124 5.31 -14.35 17.57
N TYR A 125 6.51 -14.93 17.55
CA TYR A 125 7.36 -15.08 16.36
C TYR A 125 6.84 -16.18 15.41
N ILE A 126 5.66 -15.98 14.83
CA ILE A 126 5.06 -16.89 13.85
C ILE A 126 5.26 -16.28 12.48
N TYR A 127 5.85 -17.03 11.55
CA TYR A 127 5.87 -16.62 10.16
C TYR A 127 4.52 -16.94 9.55
N LYS A 128 3.85 -15.92 9.04
CA LYS A 128 2.55 -16.02 8.38
C LYS A 128 2.72 -15.82 6.88
N GLY A 129 2.19 -16.73 6.08
CA GLY A 129 2.12 -16.55 4.64
C GLY A 129 1.07 -15.48 4.38
N PHE A 130 1.30 -14.56 3.44
CA PHE A 130 0.32 -13.55 3.11
C PHE A 130 0.09 -13.44 1.61
N MET A 131 -1.13 -13.03 1.28
CA MET A 131 -1.47 -12.51 -0.03
C MET A 131 -2.09 -11.13 0.14
N TYR A 132 -1.74 -10.23 -0.77
CA TYR A 132 -2.23 -8.86 -0.72
C TYR A 132 -2.64 -8.37 -2.11
N LYS A 133 -3.94 -8.11 -2.27
CA LYS A 133 -4.51 -7.56 -3.51
C LYS A 133 -4.76 -6.07 -3.36
N PHE A 134 -4.31 -5.31 -4.35
CA PHE A 134 -4.43 -3.85 -4.40
C PHE A 134 -4.57 -3.36 -5.84
N SER A 135 -5.12 -2.16 -6.01
CA SER A 135 -5.28 -1.55 -7.32
C SER A 135 -3.94 -1.07 -7.90
N GLN A 136 -3.95 -0.73 -9.20
CA GLN A 136 -2.81 -0.10 -9.89
C GLN A 136 -2.37 1.24 -9.26
N ASP A 137 -3.29 1.92 -8.57
CA ASP A 137 -3.01 3.14 -7.82
C ASP A 137 -2.50 2.87 -6.41
N GLY A 138 -2.39 1.60 -5.99
CA GLY A 138 -1.95 1.21 -4.66
C GLY A 138 -3.04 1.27 -3.58
N ASP A 139 -4.31 1.25 -3.96
CA ASP A 139 -5.40 1.18 -3.00
C ASP A 139 -5.67 -0.27 -2.59
N SER A 140 -5.77 -0.49 -1.27
CA SER A 140 -6.02 -1.81 -0.68
C SER A 140 -7.37 -2.38 -1.12
N ILE A 141 -7.38 -3.61 -1.63
CA ILE A 141 -8.63 -4.35 -1.91
C ILE A 141 -8.85 -5.36 -0.79
N TRP A 142 -7.87 -6.24 -0.55
CA TRP A 142 -7.86 -7.14 0.60
C TRP A 142 -6.44 -7.61 0.90
N MET A 143 -6.15 -7.84 2.18
CA MET A 143 -4.96 -8.53 2.66
C MET A 143 -5.39 -9.74 3.49
N ARG A 144 -4.74 -10.88 3.32
CA ARG A 144 -5.02 -12.10 4.06
C ARG A 144 -3.71 -12.75 4.50
N ASP A 145 -3.71 -13.24 5.72
CA ASP A 145 -2.69 -14.14 6.22
C ASP A 145 -3.21 -15.58 6.29
N TYR A 146 -2.28 -16.51 6.11
CA TYR A 146 -2.54 -17.93 6.04
C TYR A 146 -1.50 -18.66 6.86
N HIS A 147 -1.95 -19.71 7.53
CA HIS A 147 -1.11 -20.53 8.36
C HIS A 147 -1.62 -21.97 8.35
N HIS A 148 -0.70 -22.92 8.21
CA HIS A 148 -0.97 -24.32 8.43
C HIS A 148 -0.66 -24.73 9.89
N PHE A 149 0.36 -24.10 10.48
CA PHE A 149 0.77 -24.28 11.87
C PHE A 149 0.72 -22.95 12.63
N ASN A 150 0.39 -23.00 13.93
CA ASN A 150 0.01 -21.85 14.75
C ASN A 150 0.76 -21.71 16.07
N ASN A 151 1.84 -22.47 16.28
CA ASN A 151 2.69 -22.29 17.44
C ASN A 151 3.76 -21.24 17.18
N GLN A 152 4.28 -20.67 18.27
CA GLN A 152 5.44 -19.78 18.22
C GLN A 152 6.58 -20.46 17.47
N TYR A 153 7.26 -19.71 16.59
CA TYR A 153 8.35 -20.15 15.72
C TYR A 153 7.95 -21.08 14.55
N ASP A 154 6.66 -21.34 14.33
CA ASP A 154 6.23 -22.08 13.15
C ASP A 154 6.40 -21.26 11.86
N TRP A 155 6.77 -21.96 10.77
CA TRP A 155 7.05 -21.35 9.48
C TRP A 155 5.89 -21.61 8.53
N ASN A 156 5.18 -20.56 8.13
CA ASN A 156 4.22 -20.57 7.04
C ASN A 156 4.67 -19.54 6.00
N LEU A 157 5.35 -20.00 4.96
CA LEU A 157 6.03 -19.14 3.99
C LEU A 157 5.39 -19.30 2.63
N PHE A 158 5.05 -18.20 1.96
CA PHE A 158 4.74 -18.20 0.53
C PHE A 158 5.91 -17.62 -0.25
N TYR A 159 6.22 -18.25 -1.38
CA TYR A 159 7.29 -17.85 -2.29
C TYR A 159 6.77 -17.39 -3.65
N ASP A 160 5.61 -17.88 -4.10
CA ASP A 160 4.98 -17.44 -5.33
C ASP A 160 3.46 -17.51 -5.23
N ALA A 161 2.76 -16.70 -6.03
CA ALA A 161 1.31 -16.70 -6.17
C ALA A 161 0.90 -16.44 -7.62
N TYR A 162 -0.03 -17.20 -8.17
CA TYR A 162 -0.47 -17.11 -9.57
C TYR A 162 -2.00 -17.00 -9.66
N PRO A 163 -2.55 -16.08 -10.48
CA PRO A 163 -3.99 -16.00 -10.73
C PRO A 163 -4.49 -17.21 -11.53
N THR A 164 -5.59 -17.81 -11.11
CA THR A 164 -6.16 -19.00 -11.77
C THR A 164 -7.34 -18.64 -12.69
N SER A 165 -7.66 -19.53 -13.62
CA SER A 165 -8.71 -19.30 -14.64
C SER A 165 -10.13 -19.19 -14.09
N ASP A 166 -10.35 -19.60 -12.84
CA ASP A 166 -11.58 -19.43 -12.07
C ASP A 166 -11.64 -18.09 -11.30
N ASN A 167 -10.76 -17.14 -11.62
CA ASN A 167 -10.54 -15.86 -10.93
C ASN A 167 -10.05 -15.94 -9.48
N GLY A 168 -9.71 -17.14 -8.99
CA GLY A 168 -9.02 -17.29 -7.72
C GLY A 168 -7.50 -17.16 -7.85
N TYR A 169 -6.79 -17.65 -6.83
CA TYR A 169 -5.33 -17.63 -6.81
C TYR A 169 -4.78 -18.92 -6.25
N ILE A 170 -3.64 -19.37 -6.76
CA ILE A 170 -2.85 -20.45 -6.17
C ILE A 170 -1.54 -19.90 -5.66
N THR A 171 -1.11 -20.31 -4.48
CA THR A 171 0.18 -19.95 -3.90
C THR A 171 0.94 -21.19 -3.47
N ILE A 172 2.26 -21.11 -3.51
CA ILE A 172 3.17 -22.16 -3.10
C ILE A 172 4.21 -21.62 -2.14
N GLY A 173 4.60 -22.45 -1.19
CA GLY A 173 5.82 -22.27 -0.43
C GLY A 173 6.06 -23.41 0.54
N LYS A 174 6.32 -23.07 1.79
CA LYS A 174 6.80 -23.99 2.81
C LYS A 174 5.98 -23.85 4.08
N ALA A 175 5.54 -24.99 4.61
CA ALA A 175 5.02 -25.10 5.97
C ALA A 175 5.94 -26.01 6.80
N ARG A 176 6.34 -25.56 7.98
CA ARG A 176 7.14 -26.36 8.93
C ARG A 176 6.80 -25.98 10.37
N PRO A 177 6.52 -26.95 11.25
CA PRO A 177 6.43 -26.70 12.68
C PRO A 177 7.82 -26.67 13.32
N GLU A 178 8.01 -25.85 14.36
CA GLU A 178 9.33 -25.67 15.00
C GLU A 178 9.88 -26.96 15.62
N MET A 179 9.01 -27.79 16.21
CA MET A 179 9.37 -29.02 16.93
C MET A 179 9.77 -30.19 16.02
N GLY A 180 10.70 -29.97 15.08
CA GLY A 180 11.37 -31.03 14.32
C GLY A 180 10.59 -31.57 13.13
N GLY A 181 9.63 -30.82 12.58
CA GLY A 181 8.91 -31.23 11.39
C GLY A 181 9.75 -31.16 10.11
N ASN A 182 9.43 -32.02 9.15
CA ASN A 182 9.96 -31.93 7.79
C ASN A 182 9.49 -30.62 7.13
N ASN A 183 10.32 -30.07 6.26
CA ASN A 183 9.90 -28.99 5.38
C ASN A 183 8.87 -29.56 4.40
N ASN A 184 7.60 -29.19 4.56
CA ASN A 184 6.56 -29.63 3.64
C ASN A 184 6.33 -28.53 2.62
N MET A 185 6.32 -28.93 1.34
CA MET A 185 5.75 -28.08 0.30
C MET A 185 4.31 -27.78 0.69
N TRP A 186 3.96 -26.50 0.70
CA TRP A 186 2.63 -26.05 1.03
C TRP A 186 2.03 -25.33 -0.16
N ILE A 187 0.88 -25.82 -0.62
CA ILE A 187 0.13 -25.26 -1.74
C ILE A 187 -1.24 -24.86 -1.21
N VAL A 188 -1.65 -23.62 -1.47
CA VAL A 188 -2.96 -23.11 -1.07
C VAL A 188 -3.66 -22.56 -2.31
N LYS A 189 -4.88 -23.01 -2.54
CA LYS A 189 -5.79 -22.46 -3.55
C LYS A 189 -6.85 -21.66 -2.82
N VAL A 190 -7.07 -20.43 -3.27
CA VAL A 190 -8.07 -19.50 -2.74
C VAL A 190 -9.01 -19.04 -3.85
N ASP A 191 -10.16 -18.53 -3.44
CA ASP A 191 -11.10 -17.86 -4.33
C ASP A 191 -10.64 -16.43 -4.71
N SER A 192 -11.47 -15.69 -5.44
CA SER A 192 -11.17 -14.33 -5.92
C SER A 192 -11.05 -13.27 -4.79
N MET A 193 -11.51 -13.61 -3.59
CA MET A 193 -11.44 -12.78 -2.39
C MET A 193 -10.29 -13.19 -1.46
N GLY A 194 -9.47 -14.17 -1.85
CA GLY A 194 -8.40 -14.70 -1.02
C GLY A 194 -8.91 -15.61 0.10
N CYS A 195 -10.06 -16.26 -0.06
CA CYS A 195 -10.54 -17.24 0.90
C CYS A 195 -10.16 -18.66 0.52
N ASP A 196 -9.51 -19.35 1.46
CA ASP A 196 -9.25 -20.79 1.44
C ASP A 196 -10.41 -21.61 2.04
N THR A 197 -11.32 -20.94 2.74
CA THR A 197 -12.51 -21.52 3.38
C THR A 197 -13.75 -20.66 3.15
N PRO A 198 -14.95 -21.25 2.99
CA PRO A 198 -16.18 -20.48 2.77
C PRO A 198 -16.43 -19.47 3.90
N GLY A 199 -16.71 -18.22 3.53
CA GLY A 199 -17.08 -17.17 4.48
C GLY A 199 -15.91 -16.46 5.17
N CYS A 200 -14.64 -16.71 4.81
CA CYS A 200 -13.50 -15.98 5.38
C CYS A 200 -13.57 -14.45 5.15
N ALA A 201 -14.34 -14.03 4.13
CA ALA A 201 -14.55 -12.65 3.78
C ALA A 201 -15.51 -11.89 4.71
N THR A 202 -16.23 -12.58 5.62
CA THR A 202 -17.26 -11.96 6.47
C THR A 202 -16.70 -11.26 7.72
N GLY A 203 -15.39 -10.99 7.76
CA GLY A 203 -14.76 -10.09 8.72
C GLY A 203 -14.17 -8.89 7.98
N THR A 204 -14.53 -7.67 8.39
CA THR A 204 -13.99 -6.41 7.85
C THR A 204 -12.54 -6.19 8.28
N GLN A 205 -11.65 -7.14 8.03
CA GLN A 205 -10.20 -6.88 8.02
C GLN A 205 -9.79 -6.33 6.65
N VAL A 206 -10.56 -5.39 6.12
CA VAL A 206 -9.96 -4.34 5.31
C VAL A 206 -9.23 -3.50 6.34
N TYR A 207 -7.93 -3.73 6.48
CA TYR A 207 -7.08 -2.74 7.12
C TYR A 207 -7.15 -1.48 6.24
N GLU A 208 -8.13 -0.62 6.51
CA GLU A 208 -8.06 0.76 6.07
C GLU A 208 -6.82 1.32 6.75
N PHE A 209 -5.80 1.67 5.96
CA PHE A 209 -4.69 2.42 6.49
C PHE A 209 -5.26 3.65 7.21
N PRO A 210 -4.85 3.93 8.45
CA PRO A 210 -5.02 5.29 8.94
C PRO A 210 -4.29 6.15 7.91
N LYS A 211 -5.03 6.91 7.11
CA LYS A 211 -4.49 7.95 6.23
C LYS A 211 -3.46 8.69 7.05
N THR A 212 -2.19 8.44 6.75
CA THR A 212 -0.99 8.84 7.49
C THR A 212 -1.25 10.10 8.27
N SER A 213 -1.54 10.01 9.57
CA SER A 213 -1.91 11.11 10.48
C SER A 213 -1.92 12.49 9.80
N ILE A 214 -2.88 12.69 8.89
CA ILE A 214 -2.99 13.98 8.21
C ILE A 214 -3.50 14.84 9.33
N LYS A 215 -2.81 15.94 9.66
CA LYS A 215 -3.35 16.96 10.54
C LYS A 215 -4.73 17.33 9.99
N GLN A 216 -5.78 16.77 10.60
CA GLN A 216 -7.07 16.67 9.94
C GLN A 216 -7.71 18.05 9.92
N ILE A 217 -8.27 18.44 8.79
CA ILE A 217 -9.24 19.53 8.74
C ILE A 217 -10.42 19.08 9.58
N ARG A 218 -10.73 19.82 10.65
CA ARG A 218 -11.94 19.56 11.45
C ARG A 218 -13.14 20.09 10.67
N VAL A 219 -14.17 19.28 10.49
CA VAL A 219 -15.38 19.68 9.76
C VAL A 219 -16.60 19.51 10.65
N TRP A 220 -17.38 20.57 10.85
CA TRP A 220 -18.57 20.54 11.71
C TRP A 220 -19.61 21.58 11.31
N PRO A 221 -20.89 21.39 11.63
CA PRO A 221 -21.47 20.11 12.05
C PRO A 221 -21.37 19.07 10.92
N ASN A 222 -21.32 17.79 11.29
CA ASN A 222 -21.41 16.68 10.34
C ASN A 222 -22.14 15.54 11.06
N PRO A 223 -23.45 15.34 10.83
CA PRO A 223 -24.26 15.90 9.74
C PRO A 223 -24.58 17.40 9.89
N ALA A 224 -24.70 18.14 8.79
CA ALA A 224 -25.11 19.55 8.73
C ALA A 224 -26.45 19.73 7.99
N SER A 225 -27.16 20.82 8.26
CA SER A 225 -28.36 21.20 7.48
C SER A 225 -28.11 22.43 6.61
N ASP A 226 -27.57 23.50 7.20
CA ASP A 226 -27.39 24.76 6.47
C ASP A 226 -25.91 25.13 6.29
N LEU A 227 -25.12 25.07 7.37
CA LEU A 227 -23.74 25.55 7.37
C LEU A 227 -22.76 24.44 7.70
N VAL A 228 -21.63 24.42 7.00
CA VAL A 228 -20.49 23.52 7.26
C VAL A 228 -19.23 24.35 7.46
N HIS A 229 -18.62 24.22 8.62
CA HIS A 229 -17.37 24.90 8.99
C HIS A 229 -16.18 23.95 8.81
N PHE A 230 -15.08 24.51 8.32
CA PHE A 230 -13.80 23.83 8.15
C PHE A 230 -12.74 24.56 9.00
N GLN A 231 -12.14 23.88 9.97
CA GLN A 231 -10.93 24.35 10.66
C GLN A 231 -9.71 23.80 9.94
N ILE A 232 -8.88 24.72 9.47
CA ILE A 232 -7.63 24.44 8.79
C ILE A 232 -6.52 24.53 9.84
N PRO A 233 -5.71 23.48 10.05
CA PRO A 233 -4.63 23.50 11.04
C PRO A 233 -3.58 24.57 10.70
N GLU A 234 -3.04 25.26 11.71
CA GLU A 234 -2.05 26.34 11.52
C GLU A 234 -0.80 25.91 10.75
N SER A 235 -0.39 24.64 10.87
CA SER A 235 0.74 24.11 10.12
C SER A 235 0.45 23.84 8.63
N THR A 236 -0.77 24.10 8.18
CA THR A 236 -1.18 24.10 6.75
C THR A 236 -1.13 25.52 6.18
N ARG A 237 -0.80 26.54 6.99
CA ARG A 237 -0.62 27.91 6.54
C ARG A 237 0.64 27.95 5.68
N PHE A 238 0.50 27.93 4.35
CA PHE A 238 1.09 28.91 3.43
C PHE A 238 0.35 28.89 2.07
N SER A 239 0.06 30.09 1.57
CA SER A 239 -0.43 30.48 0.24
C SER A 239 -1.72 29.82 -0.32
N LYS A 240 -2.84 30.56 -0.28
CA LYS A 240 -3.99 30.47 -1.22
C LYS A 240 -4.36 29.06 -1.70
N GLY A 241 -5.22 28.36 -0.94
CA GLY A 241 -5.84 27.11 -1.35
C GLY A 241 -7.33 27.28 -1.63
N THR A 242 -7.96 26.30 -2.27
CA THR A 242 -9.42 26.25 -2.45
C THR A 242 -9.95 24.90 -2.01
N ILE A 243 -10.99 24.92 -1.19
CA ILE A 243 -11.75 23.72 -0.85
C ILE A 243 -12.79 23.52 -1.96
N VAL A 244 -12.64 22.44 -2.71
CA VAL A 244 -13.60 22.04 -3.74
C VAL A 244 -14.53 20.99 -3.14
N ILE A 245 -15.83 21.17 -3.30
CA ILE A 245 -16.85 20.25 -2.80
C ILE A 245 -17.55 19.61 -3.98
N THR A 246 -17.68 18.28 -3.98
CA THR A 246 -18.33 17.49 -5.01
C THR A 246 -19.45 16.64 -4.44
N ASN A 247 -20.45 16.32 -5.25
CA ASN A 247 -21.45 15.31 -4.92
C ASN A 247 -20.92 13.88 -5.20
N ILE A 248 -21.71 12.86 -4.90
CA ILE A 248 -21.36 11.44 -5.14
C ILE A 248 -21.09 11.08 -6.61
N HIS A 249 -21.53 11.92 -7.56
CA HIS A 249 -21.27 11.74 -9.00
C HIS A 249 -20.03 12.52 -9.46
N GLY A 250 -19.25 13.09 -8.54
CA GLY A 250 -18.05 13.87 -8.85
C GLY A 250 -18.32 15.30 -9.37
N ARG A 251 -19.59 15.73 -9.45
CA ARG A 251 -19.93 17.10 -9.88
C ARG A 251 -19.59 18.10 -8.78
N GLN A 252 -18.80 19.11 -9.11
CA GLN A 252 -18.51 20.23 -8.22
C GLN A 252 -19.78 21.02 -7.87
N VAL A 253 -20.01 21.21 -6.57
CA VAL A 253 -21.15 21.97 -6.02
C VAL A 253 -20.72 23.25 -5.33
N ALA A 254 -19.48 23.33 -4.83
CA ALA A 254 -18.94 24.54 -4.24
C ALA A 254 -17.41 24.61 -4.39
N SER A 255 -16.88 25.82 -4.30
CA SER A 255 -15.46 26.14 -4.36
C SER A 255 -15.20 27.30 -3.41
N ILE A 256 -14.46 27.04 -2.33
CA ILE A 256 -14.33 27.97 -1.19
C ILE A 256 -12.85 28.36 -1.06
N PRO A 257 -12.48 29.62 -1.31
CA PRO A 257 -11.12 30.07 -1.13
C PRO A 257 -10.75 30.09 0.36
N ILE A 258 -9.53 29.65 0.67
CA ILE A 258 -8.99 29.66 2.02
C ILE A 258 -8.38 31.03 2.29
N ASN A 259 -9.13 31.86 3.00
CA ASN A 259 -8.73 33.22 3.37
C ASN A 259 -8.45 33.37 4.88
N SER A 260 -8.75 32.35 5.67
CA SER A 260 -8.62 32.32 7.14
C SER A 260 -8.48 30.88 7.62
N ASP A 261 -8.09 30.68 8.88
CA ASP A 261 -7.95 29.34 9.48
C ASP A 261 -9.29 28.63 9.68
N GLN A 262 -10.38 29.36 9.62
CA GLN A 262 -11.73 28.81 9.58
C GLN A 262 -12.47 29.37 8.36
N VAL A 263 -13.04 28.48 7.55
CA VAL A 263 -13.90 28.84 6.42
C VAL A 263 -15.24 28.14 6.54
N THR A 264 -16.29 28.73 5.97
CA THR A 264 -17.65 28.21 6.06
C THR A 264 -18.24 28.03 4.67
N TRP A 265 -18.89 26.90 4.47
CA TRP A 265 -19.74 26.61 3.31
C TRP A 265 -21.20 26.77 3.69
N ASP A 266 -21.95 27.53 2.88
CA ASP A 266 -23.41 27.52 2.90
C ASP A 266 -23.94 26.38 2.02
N ALA A 267 -24.41 25.33 2.68
CA ALA A 267 -24.99 24.12 2.10
C ALA A 267 -26.54 24.18 2.01
N SER A 268 -27.19 25.27 2.42
CA SER A 268 -28.66 25.38 2.44
C SER A 268 -29.34 25.19 1.07
N LYS A 269 -28.59 25.34 -0.02
CA LYS A 269 -29.08 25.22 -1.40
C LYS A 269 -28.74 23.89 -2.06
N VAL A 270 -28.04 22.98 -1.37
CA VAL A 270 -27.72 21.66 -1.92
C VAL A 270 -28.67 20.60 -1.37
N PRO A 271 -29.06 19.59 -2.18
CA PRO A 271 -29.91 18.51 -1.70
C PRO A 271 -29.29 17.72 -0.54
N ASN A 272 -30.15 17.07 0.24
CA ASN A 272 -29.69 16.14 1.26
C ASN A 272 -28.91 14.99 0.63
N GLY A 273 -27.77 14.64 1.24
CA GLY A 273 -26.90 13.61 0.69
C GLY A 273 -25.46 13.68 1.17
N ILE A 274 -24.64 12.81 0.59
CA ILE A 274 -23.21 12.72 0.87
C ILE A 274 -22.45 13.60 -0.12
N TYR A 275 -21.53 14.40 0.42
CA TYR A 275 -20.63 15.26 -0.31
C TYR A 275 -19.19 14.96 0.07
N PHE A 276 -18.27 15.17 -0.86
CA PHE A 276 -16.83 15.04 -0.63
C PHE A 276 -16.17 16.41 -0.75
N TYR A 277 -15.24 16.71 0.14
CA TYR A 277 -14.39 17.90 0.00
C TYR A 277 -12.97 17.48 -0.34
N ARG A 278 -12.31 18.32 -1.15
CA ARG A 278 -10.92 18.19 -1.55
C ARG A 278 -10.22 19.53 -1.36
N LEU A 279 -9.11 19.52 -0.63
CA LEU A 279 -8.17 20.62 -0.57
C LEU A 279 -6.84 20.15 -1.18
N ALA A 280 -6.40 20.81 -2.24
CA ALA A 280 -5.06 20.64 -2.79
C ALA A 280 -4.19 21.83 -2.38
N THR A 281 -3.10 21.55 -1.67
CA THR A 281 -1.97 22.47 -1.49
C THR A 281 -0.78 21.87 -2.25
N GLY A 282 0.19 22.69 -2.68
CA GLY A 282 1.20 22.28 -3.67
C GLY A 282 1.87 20.90 -3.47
N ASN A 283 2.00 20.43 -2.22
CA ASN A 283 2.58 19.12 -1.91
C ASN A 283 1.62 18.16 -1.17
N GLN A 284 0.35 18.52 -0.94
CA GLN A 284 -0.58 17.71 -0.14
C GLN A 284 -2.01 17.74 -0.67
N LEU A 285 -2.67 16.59 -0.60
CA LEU A 285 -4.08 16.44 -0.88
C LEU A 285 -4.85 15.98 0.35
N ILE A 286 -5.77 16.81 0.82
CA ILE A 286 -6.65 16.51 1.95
C ILE A 286 -8.06 16.26 1.43
N THR A 287 -8.65 15.13 1.80
CA THR A 287 -10.02 14.76 1.41
C THR A 287 -10.83 14.25 2.59
N GLY A 288 -12.13 14.49 2.57
CA GLY A 288 -13.07 13.94 3.55
C GLY A 288 -14.52 13.99 3.06
N LYS A 289 -15.45 13.53 3.91
CA LYS A 289 -16.88 13.42 3.59
C LYS A 289 -17.73 14.28 4.52
N ILE A 290 -18.84 14.79 3.99
CA ILE A 290 -19.82 15.63 4.69
C ILE A 290 -21.20 15.05 4.40
N LEU A 291 -22.04 14.94 5.43
CA LEU A 291 -23.44 14.56 5.30
C LEU A 291 -24.33 15.80 5.47
N ILE A 292 -25.15 16.10 4.45
CA ILE A 292 -26.17 17.17 4.49
C ILE A 292 -27.56 16.56 4.72
N LYS A 293 -28.35 17.14 5.62
CA LYS A 293 -29.67 16.67 6.09
C LYS A 293 -30.72 17.77 6.11
#